data_AF-A0A327UNH2-F1
#
_entry.id   AF-A0A327UNH2-F1
#
_cell.length_a   1.000
_cell.length_b   1.000
_cell.length_c   1.000
_cell.angle_alpha   90.00
_cell.angle_beta   90.00
_cell.angle_gamma   90.00
#
_symmetry.space_group_name_H-M   'P 1'
#
loop_
_entity.id
_entity.type
_entity.pdbx_description
1 polymer ?
#
loop_
_entity_poly.entity_id
_entity_poly.type
_entity_poly.pdbx_seq_one_letter_code
_entity_poly.pdbx_strand_id
1 'polypeptide(L)'
;MNTRPEMNDVRREPSLHKAAAYEQQEDMAWMLRQFVADTAGVTHTVLLSRDGLRLLDSDIGKDWADQLSAAVCGLASLAANIPGPNNTRSPAGQIIVERGDCLLFVQSAGRSALFESLPGGAVDTVLAVFATTDAEPGAVGFAMGRLINKFSPHMLTPVRADVGAEVQ
;
A
#
# COMPACT_ATOMS: atom_id res chain seq x y z
N MET A 1 -12.02 48.11 -38.27
CA MET A 1 -11.73 47.71 -36.88
C MET A 1 -11.78 46.19 -36.79
N ASN A 2 -10.63 45.52 -36.61
CA ASN A 2 -10.58 44.06 -36.45
C ASN A 2 -10.63 43.72 -34.95
N THR A 3 -11.69 43.04 -34.51
CA THR A 3 -11.76 42.43 -33.17
C THR A 3 -11.28 40.98 -33.25
N ARG A 4 -10.07 40.72 -32.74
CA ARG A 4 -9.61 39.36 -32.42
C ARG A 4 -10.32 38.90 -31.13
N PRO A 5 -10.80 37.65 -31.03
CA PRO A 5 -11.19 37.09 -29.74
C PRO A 5 -9.92 36.65 -29.00
N GLU A 6 -9.74 37.14 -27.78
CA GLU A 6 -8.72 36.60 -26.87
C GLU A 6 -9.12 35.17 -26.46
N MET A 7 -8.34 34.20 -26.91
CA MET A 7 -8.34 32.84 -26.39
C MET A 7 -7.70 32.88 -25.01
N ASN A 8 -8.54 32.85 -23.98
CA ASN A 8 -8.12 32.70 -22.59
C ASN A 8 -7.65 31.24 -22.41
N ASP A 9 -6.34 31.02 -22.52
CA ASP A 9 -5.70 29.75 -22.23
C ASP A 9 -5.76 29.51 -20.72
N VAL A 10 -6.79 28.79 -20.28
CA VAL A 10 -6.95 28.35 -18.89
C VAL A 10 -5.89 27.29 -18.61
N ARG A 11 -4.66 27.75 -18.39
CA ARG A 11 -3.60 26.97 -17.77
C ARG A 11 -4.06 26.66 -16.34
N ARG A 12 -4.75 25.53 -16.17
CA ARG A 12 -5.19 25.04 -14.85
C ARG A 12 -3.95 24.77 -14.01
N GLU A 13 -3.57 25.73 -13.17
CA GLU A 13 -2.60 25.51 -12.11
C GLU A 13 -3.14 24.37 -11.22
N PRO A 14 -2.35 23.32 -10.93
CA PRO A 14 -2.78 22.32 -9.96
C PRO A 14 -3.03 23.04 -8.63
N SER A 15 -4.19 22.79 -8.01
CA SER A 15 -4.49 23.34 -6.68
C SER A 15 -3.36 22.97 -5.72
N LEU A 16 -2.95 23.89 -4.84
CA LEU A 16 -1.82 23.70 -3.91
C LEU A 16 -1.89 22.38 -3.13
N HIS A 17 -3.09 21.94 -2.75
CA HIS A 17 -3.34 20.65 -2.08
C HIS A 17 -2.94 19.44 -2.93
N LYS A 18 -3.13 19.51 -4.26
CA LYS A 18 -2.82 18.41 -5.17
C LYS A 18 -1.32 18.27 -5.39
N ALA A 19 -0.59 19.38 -5.47
CA ALA A 19 0.87 19.37 -5.59
C ALA A 19 1.53 18.74 -4.36
N ALA A 20 1.13 19.14 -3.15
CA ALA A 20 1.62 18.55 -1.90
C ALA A 20 1.30 17.05 -1.80
N ALA A 21 0.11 16.62 -2.24
CA ALA A 21 -0.24 15.20 -2.25
C ALA A 21 0.63 14.38 -3.23
N TYR A 22 0.98 14.94 -4.40
CA TYR A 22 1.91 14.29 -5.34
C TYR A 22 3.32 14.14 -4.75
N GLU A 23 3.84 15.18 -4.09
CA GLU A 23 5.14 15.10 -3.40
C GLU A 23 5.14 14.00 -2.32
N GLN A 24 4.09 13.96 -1.50
CA GLN A 24 3.94 12.91 -0.48
C GLN A 24 3.79 11.49 -1.08
N GLN A 25 3.10 11.36 -2.22
CA GLN A 25 3.01 10.10 -2.95
C GLN A 25 4.37 9.68 -3.51
N GLU A 26 5.15 10.63 -4.02
CA GLU A 26 6.49 10.38 -4.55
C GLU A 26 7.47 9.97 -3.44
N ASP A 27 7.42 10.62 -2.28
CA ASP A 27 8.18 10.24 -1.09
C ASP A 27 7.85 8.79 -0.66
N MET A 28 6.56 8.43 -0.61
CA MET A 28 6.14 7.07 -0.28
C MET A 28 6.57 6.06 -1.35
N ALA A 29 6.48 6.40 -2.64
CA ALA A 29 6.95 5.53 -3.72
C ALA A 29 8.47 5.31 -3.63
N TRP A 30 9.23 6.36 -3.30
CA TRP A 30 10.66 6.26 -3.03
C TRP A 30 10.95 5.33 -1.84
N MET A 31 10.19 5.43 -0.75
CA MET A 31 10.33 4.51 0.39
C MET A 31 10.07 3.05 0.01
N LEU A 32 9.11 2.78 -0.89
CA LEU A 32 8.86 1.43 -1.42
C LEU A 32 10.05 0.92 -2.22
N ARG A 33 10.62 1.74 -3.12
CA ARG A 33 11.82 1.40 -3.90
C ARG A 33 13.02 1.13 -2.97
N GLN A 34 13.23 1.98 -1.98
CA GLN A 34 14.29 1.81 -0.99
C GLN A 34 14.08 0.52 -0.19
N PHE A 35 12.85 0.21 0.23
CA PHE A 35 12.54 -1.02 0.95
C PHE A 35 12.91 -2.27 0.14
N VAL A 36 12.63 -2.29 -1.16
CA VAL A 36 13.04 -3.39 -2.05
C VAL A 36 14.57 -3.49 -2.14
N ALA A 37 15.27 -2.36 -2.25
CA ALA A 37 16.73 -2.33 -2.34
C ALA A 37 17.43 -2.77 -1.05
N ASP A 38 16.87 -2.41 0.11
CA ASP A 38 17.50 -2.60 1.42
C ASP A 38 17.13 -3.95 2.09
N THR A 39 16.10 -4.63 1.60
CA THR A 39 15.59 -5.86 2.24
C THR A 39 16.00 -7.09 1.43
N ALA A 40 16.92 -7.89 1.97
CA ALA A 40 17.40 -9.11 1.34
C ALA A 40 16.24 -10.06 0.96
N GLY A 41 16.27 -10.56 -0.27
CA GLY A 41 15.26 -11.47 -0.82
C GLY A 41 13.98 -10.79 -1.31
N VAL A 42 13.69 -9.54 -0.93
CA VAL A 42 12.54 -8.81 -1.48
C VAL A 42 12.81 -8.43 -2.93
N THR A 43 11.80 -8.63 -3.79
CA THR A 43 11.92 -8.39 -5.23
C THR A 43 10.96 -7.30 -5.71
N HIS A 44 9.75 -7.25 -5.16
CA HIS A 44 8.71 -6.33 -5.60
C HIS A 44 7.79 -5.97 -4.44
N THR A 45 7.24 -4.77 -4.46
CA THR A 45 6.19 -4.35 -3.53
C THR A 45 5.18 -3.42 -4.18
N VAL A 46 3.93 -3.52 -3.72
CA VAL A 46 2.80 -2.69 -4.11
C VAL A 46 2.04 -2.26 -2.87
N LEU A 47 1.74 -0.96 -2.78
CA LEU A 47 0.72 -0.41 -1.90
C LEU A 47 -0.58 -0.32 -2.71
N LEU A 48 -1.64 -0.94 -2.21
CA LEU A 48 -2.94 -1.00 -2.87
C LEU A 48 -4.06 -0.58 -1.92
N SER A 49 -5.21 -0.20 -2.47
CA SER A 49 -6.43 0.00 -1.70
C SER A 49 -7.10 -1.33 -1.38
N ARG A 50 -7.91 -1.37 -0.32
CA ARG A 50 -8.73 -2.52 0.02
C ARG A 50 -9.78 -2.89 -1.06
N ASP A 51 -10.05 -1.97 -1.99
CA ASP A 51 -10.94 -2.20 -3.13
C ASP A 51 -10.21 -2.78 -4.36
N GLY A 52 -8.89 -3.03 -4.25
CA GLY A 52 -8.09 -3.68 -5.30
C GLY A 52 -7.45 -2.71 -6.29
N LEU A 53 -7.37 -1.43 -5.96
CA LEU A 53 -6.72 -0.43 -6.81
C LEU A 53 -5.27 -0.27 -6.41
N ARG A 54 -4.37 -0.32 -7.40
CA ARG A 54 -2.95 0.02 -7.21
C ARG A 54 -2.84 1.50 -6.83
N LEU A 55 -2.11 1.79 -5.75
CA LEU A 55 -1.86 3.16 -5.29
C LEU A 55 -0.43 3.58 -5.62
N LEU A 56 0.56 2.82 -5.13
CA LEU A 56 1.99 3.04 -5.36
C LEU A 56 2.70 1.70 -5.51
N ASP A 57 3.84 1.69 -6.17
CA ASP A 57 4.65 0.49 -6.35
C ASP A 57 6.14 0.83 -6.43
N SER A 58 6.96 -0.22 -6.56
CA SER A 58 8.42 -0.17 -6.60
C SER A 58 8.97 -0.22 -8.03
N ASP A 59 8.35 0.48 -8.97
CA ASP A 59 8.66 0.49 -10.41
C ASP A 59 8.43 -0.84 -11.12
N ILE A 60 7.31 -1.46 -10.81
CA ILE A 60 6.95 -2.74 -11.41
C ILE A 60 6.03 -2.53 -12.61
N GLY A 61 5.90 -3.53 -13.49
CA GLY A 61 5.03 -3.43 -14.66
C GLY A 61 3.58 -3.10 -14.26
N LYS A 62 3.04 -1.99 -14.78
CA LYS A 62 1.71 -1.47 -14.41
C LYS A 62 0.60 -2.52 -14.48
N ASP A 63 0.53 -3.27 -15.58
CA ASP A 63 -0.54 -4.26 -15.78
C ASP A 63 -0.45 -5.40 -14.76
N TRP A 64 0.77 -5.82 -14.42
CA TRP A 64 1.01 -6.82 -13.40
C TRP A 64 0.66 -6.30 -12.00
N ALA A 65 0.98 -5.05 -11.70
CA ALA A 65 0.66 -4.39 -10.44
C ALA A 65 -0.85 -4.22 -10.23
N ASP A 66 -1.57 -3.86 -11.30
CA ASP A 66 -3.03 -3.72 -11.28
C ASP A 66 -3.69 -5.10 -11.06
N GLN A 67 -3.22 -6.14 -11.77
CA GLN A 67 -3.69 -7.52 -11.57
C GLN A 67 -3.40 -8.04 -10.15
N LEU A 68 -2.20 -7.76 -9.64
CA LEU A 68 -1.81 -8.13 -8.29
C LEU A 68 -2.72 -7.46 -7.25
N SER A 69 -3.01 -6.17 -7.44
CA SER A 69 -3.83 -5.40 -6.50
C SER A 69 -5.24 -5.99 -6.40
N ALA A 70 -5.85 -6.36 -7.54
CA ALA A 70 -7.14 -7.04 -7.58
C ALA A 70 -7.13 -8.42 -6.91
N ALA A 71 -6.04 -9.19 -7.03
CA ALA A 71 -5.92 -10.49 -6.38
C ALA A 71 -5.73 -10.36 -4.85
N VAL A 72 -4.84 -9.46 -4.43
CA VAL A 72 -4.47 -9.28 -3.02
C VAL A 72 -5.63 -8.71 -2.19
N CYS A 73 -6.46 -7.83 -2.76
CA CYS A 73 -7.62 -7.32 -2.03
C CYS A 73 -8.61 -8.45 -1.68
N GLY A 74 -8.77 -9.44 -2.57
CA GLY A 74 -9.55 -10.65 -2.32
C GLY A 74 -8.96 -11.48 -1.18
N LEU A 75 -7.64 -11.72 -1.19
CA LEU A 75 -6.94 -12.44 -0.13
C LEU A 75 -7.12 -11.75 1.23
N ALA A 76 -6.93 -10.44 1.31
CA ALA A 76 -7.09 -9.66 2.54
C ALA A 76 -8.54 -9.71 3.06
N SER A 77 -9.52 -9.61 2.15
CA SER A 77 -10.95 -9.70 2.48
C SER A 77 -11.32 -11.09 3.02
N LEU A 78 -10.86 -12.16 2.38
CA LEU A 78 -11.08 -13.52 2.84
C LEU A 78 -10.47 -13.74 4.23
N ALA A 79 -9.20 -13.37 4.41
CA ALA A 79 -8.49 -13.55 5.67
C ALA A 79 -9.17 -12.83 6.85
N ALA A 80 -9.66 -11.60 6.63
CA ALA A 80 -10.39 -10.85 7.66
C ALA A 80 -11.73 -11.47 8.06
N ASN A 81 -12.29 -12.36 7.24
CA ASN A 81 -13.58 -13.00 7.48
C ASN A 81 -13.47 -14.42 8.07
N ILE A 82 -12.27 -14.98 8.16
CA ILE A 82 -12.05 -16.29 8.79
C ILE A 82 -12.29 -16.14 10.31
N PRO A 83 -13.21 -16.92 10.92
CA PRO A 83 -13.42 -16.89 12.36
C PRO A 83 -12.24 -17.54 13.09
N GLY A 84 -11.81 -16.93 14.19
CA GLY A 84 -10.85 -17.50 15.11
C GLY A 84 -11.45 -18.57 16.03
N PRO A 85 -10.65 -19.15 16.95
CA PRO A 85 -11.09 -20.20 17.87
C PRO A 85 -12.26 -19.80 18.79
N ASN A 86 -12.45 -18.51 19.04
CA ASN A 86 -13.55 -17.93 19.80
C ASN A 86 -14.80 -17.62 18.96
N ASN A 87 -14.83 -18.07 17.70
CA ASN A 87 -15.89 -17.81 16.72
C ASN A 87 -16.13 -16.31 16.43
N THR A 88 -15.11 -15.46 16.66
CA THR A 88 -15.13 -14.04 16.26
C THR A 88 -14.19 -13.80 15.09
N ARG A 89 -14.47 -12.76 14.31
CA ARG A 89 -13.63 -12.34 13.17
C ARG A 89 -12.63 -11.29 13.63
N SER A 90 -11.41 -11.38 13.14
CA SER A 90 -10.37 -10.37 13.36
C SER A 90 -9.59 -10.16 12.06
N PRO A 91 -9.15 -8.94 11.75
CA PRO A 91 -8.24 -8.71 10.63
C PRO A 91 -6.97 -9.54 10.80
N ALA A 92 -6.50 -10.14 9.71
CA ALA A 92 -5.20 -10.82 9.72
C ALA A 92 -4.08 -9.79 9.90
N GLY A 93 -3.21 -9.99 10.89
CA GLY A 93 -2.02 -9.15 11.09
C GLY A 93 -1.02 -9.29 9.94
N GLN A 94 -0.91 -10.49 9.37
CA GLN A 94 -0.13 -10.79 8.18
C GLN A 94 -0.67 -12.04 7.51
N ILE A 95 -0.61 -12.07 6.19
CA ILE A 95 -0.88 -13.25 5.36
C ILE A 95 0.42 -13.59 4.63
N ILE A 96 0.79 -14.86 4.63
CA ILE A 96 1.94 -15.38 3.89
C ILE A 96 1.43 -16.47 2.94
N VAL A 97 1.74 -16.32 1.65
CA VAL A 97 1.46 -17.31 0.63
C VAL A 97 2.79 -17.82 0.08
N GLU A 98 3.07 -19.09 0.33
CA GLU A 98 4.22 -19.77 -0.23
C GLU A 98 3.87 -20.38 -1.59
N ARG A 99 4.69 -20.06 -2.59
CA ARG A 99 4.61 -20.64 -3.94
C ARG A 99 5.94 -21.27 -4.28
N GLY A 100 5.95 -22.18 -5.26
CA GLY A 100 7.18 -22.79 -5.74
C GLY A 100 8.19 -21.81 -6.34
N ASP A 101 7.76 -20.61 -6.69
CA ASP A 101 8.57 -19.56 -7.34
C ASP A 101 8.77 -18.29 -6.50
N CYS A 102 8.01 -18.09 -5.41
CA CYS A 102 8.14 -16.91 -4.55
C CYS A 102 7.39 -17.04 -3.22
N LEU A 103 7.71 -16.15 -2.28
CA LEU A 103 6.89 -15.85 -1.11
C LEU A 103 6.12 -14.55 -1.35
N LEU A 104 4.83 -14.53 -1.02
CA LEU A 104 3.99 -13.32 -1.02
C LEU A 104 3.56 -13.00 0.42
N PHE A 105 3.86 -11.79 0.86
CA PHE A 105 3.46 -11.26 2.16
C PHE A 105 2.42 -10.16 1.94
N VAL A 106 1.37 -10.15 2.75
CA VAL A 106 0.31 -9.15 2.71
C VAL A 106 0.04 -8.65 4.12
N GLN A 107 0.08 -7.32 4.31
CA GLN A 107 -0.20 -6.67 5.60
C GLN A 107 -1.05 -5.41 5.42
N SER A 108 -1.89 -5.10 6.40
CA SER A 108 -2.56 -3.79 6.45
C SER A 108 -1.51 -2.67 6.54
N ALA A 109 -1.69 -1.58 5.79
CA ALA A 109 -0.77 -0.44 5.75
C ALA A 109 -1.39 0.86 6.30
N GLY A 110 -2.65 0.81 6.75
CA GLY A 110 -3.33 1.92 7.42
C GLY A 110 -4.31 2.62 6.51
N ARG A 111 -4.84 3.76 6.95
CA ARG A 111 -5.83 4.53 6.18
C ARG A 111 -5.23 5.86 5.73
N SER A 112 -5.32 6.23 4.46
CA SER A 112 -4.75 7.48 3.92
C SER A 112 -5.75 8.29 3.10
N ALA A 113 -5.68 9.62 3.22
CA ALA A 113 -6.39 10.55 2.32
C ALA A 113 -5.53 11.00 1.13
N LEU A 114 -4.27 10.57 1.03
CA LEU A 114 -3.39 11.00 -0.06
C LEU A 114 -3.88 10.54 -1.45
N PHE A 115 -4.77 9.56 -1.49
CA PHE A 115 -5.30 8.97 -2.73
C PHE A 115 -6.73 9.44 -3.05
N GLU A 116 -7.12 10.64 -2.59
CA GLU A 116 -8.43 11.30 -2.75
C GLU A 116 -9.01 11.36 -4.17
N SER A 117 -8.22 11.08 -5.22
CA SER A 117 -8.78 10.87 -6.58
C SER A 117 -9.69 9.64 -6.68
N LEU A 118 -9.76 8.82 -5.63
CA LEU A 118 -10.69 7.71 -5.49
C LEU A 118 -12.00 8.15 -4.81
N PRO A 119 -13.17 7.70 -5.29
CA PRO A 119 -14.45 8.02 -4.67
C PRO A 119 -14.49 7.51 -3.22
N GLY A 120 -14.80 8.38 -2.25
CA GLY A 120 -14.96 8.01 -0.84
C GLY A 120 -13.97 8.67 0.14
N GLY A 121 -13.03 9.48 -0.34
CA GLY A 121 -12.07 10.19 0.50
C GLY A 121 -10.95 9.27 0.98
N ALA A 122 -10.83 9.08 2.30
CA ALA A 122 -9.76 8.28 2.90
C ALA A 122 -9.91 6.77 2.63
N VAL A 123 -8.88 6.15 2.06
CA VAL A 123 -8.85 4.74 1.66
C VAL A 123 -8.05 3.87 2.63
N ASP A 124 -8.57 2.68 2.95
CA ASP A 124 -7.80 1.66 3.64
C ASP A 124 -6.79 1.03 2.66
N THR A 125 -5.54 0.89 3.13
CA THR A 125 -4.42 0.46 2.31
C THR A 125 -3.85 -0.87 2.80
N VAL A 126 -3.28 -1.62 1.86
CA VAL A 126 -2.66 -2.92 2.07
C VAL A 126 -1.31 -2.91 1.36
N LEU A 127 -0.27 -3.41 2.03
CA LEU A 127 1.06 -3.60 1.48
C LEU A 127 1.22 -5.06 1.05
N ALA A 128 1.54 -5.27 -0.22
CA ALA A 128 1.92 -6.55 -0.78
C ALA A 128 3.43 -6.57 -1.07
N VAL A 129 4.12 -7.65 -0.70
CA VAL A 129 5.55 -7.82 -0.90
C VAL A 129 5.83 -9.20 -1.46
N PHE A 130 6.57 -9.26 -2.56
CA PHE A 130 7.14 -10.49 -3.10
C PHE A 130 8.58 -10.65 -2.65
N ALA A 131 8.93 -11.85 -2.23
CA ALA A 131 10.30 -12.23 -1.94
C ALA A 131 10.66 -13.55 -2.63
N THR A 132 11.96 -13.81 -2.75
CA THR A 132 12.51 -15.09 -3.20
C THR A 132 12.14 -16.20 -2.22
N THR A 133 12.20 -17.46 -2.69
CA THR A 133 11.81 -18.63 -1.89
C THR A 133 12.77 -18.93 -0.74
N ASP A 134 13.99 -18.40 -0.78
CA ASP A 134 15.02 -18.50 0.26
C ASP A 134 15.00 -17.31 1.23
N ALA A 135 14.12 -16.33 1.04
CA ALA A 135 14.01 -15.17 1.92
C ALA A 135 13.49 -15.59 3.31
N GLU A 136 14.08 -15.02 4.36
CA GLU A 136 13.67 -15.29 5.74
C GLU A 136 12.34 -14.57 6.06
N PRO A 137 11.22 -15.28 6.33
CA PRO A 137 9.92 -14.65 6.52
C PRO A 137 9.87 -13.65 7.68
N GLY A 138 10.60 -13.94 8.76
CA GLY A 138 10.69 -13.05 9.93
C GLY A 138 11.38 -11.72 9.59
N ALA A 139 12.47 -11.76 8.84
CA ALA A 139 13.20 -10.57 8.41
C ALA A 139 12.35 -9.70 7.48
N VAL A 140 11.65 -10.32 6.52
CA VAL A 140 10.75 -9.61 5.58
C VAL A 140 9.59 -8.97 6.36
N GLY A 141 8.91 -9.71 7.22
CA GLY A 141 7.81 -9.18 8.04
C GLY A 141 8.24 -8.04 8.97
N PHE A 142 9.42 -8.14 9.58
CA PHE A 142 10.00 -7.07 10.39
C PHE A 142 10.27 -5.80 9.55
N ALA A 143 10.87 -5.96 8.37
CA ALA A 143 11.14 -4.86 7.47
C ALA A 143 9.85 -4.20 6.95
N MET A 144 8.81 -4.98 6.66
CA MET A 144 7.47 -4.48 6.30
C MET A 144 6.87 -3.64 7.43
N GLY A 145 6.95 -4.10 8.68
CA GLY A 145 6.49 -3.32 9.84
C GLY A 145 7.22 -1.98 9.98
N ARG A 146 8.54 -1.95 9.74
CA ARG A 146 9.32 -0.70 9.72
C ARG A 146 8.89 0.23 8.59
N LEU A 147 8.62 -0.30 7.40
CA LEU A 147 8.12 0.49 6.27
C LEU A 147 6.75 1.10 6.56
N ILE A 148 5.81 0.30 7.09
CA ILE A 148 4.48 0.78 7.49
C ILE A 148 4.58 1.88 8.56
N ASN A 149 5.49 1.73 9.53
CA ASN A 149 5.73 2.77 10.52
C ASN A 149 6.24 4.08 9.89
N LYS A 150 7.10 4.01 8.86
CA LYS A 150 7.55 5.18 8.08
C LYS A 150 6.40 5.84 7.31
N PHE A 151 5.35 5.10 6.95
CA PHE A 151 4.15 5.66 6.32
C PHE A 151 3.25 6.43 7.29
N SER A 152 3.40 6.29 8.60
CA SER A 152 2.51 6.93 9.58
C SER A 152 2.28 8.45 9.36
N PRO A 153 3.27 9.28 8.99
CA PRO A 153 3.05 10.70 8.70
C PRO A 153 2.12 10.97 7.49
N HIS A 154 1.95 9.96 6.64
CA HIS A 154 1.16 9.97 5.42
C HIS A 154 -0.22 9.27 5.59
N MET A 155 -0.51 8.78 6.80
CA MET A 155 -1.72 8.02 7.14
C MET A 155 -2.60 8.81 8.11
N LEU A 156 -3.91 8.80 7.85
CA LEU A 156 -4.92 9.28 8.79
C LEU A 156 -5.09 8.35 9.99
N THR A 157 -5.07 7.04 9.73
CA THR A 157 -5.09 6.02 10.78
C THR A 157 -3.84 5.17 10.63
N PRO A 158 -2.85 5.31 11.52
CA PRO A 158 -1.68 4.44 11.51
C PRO A 158 -2.09 3.00 11.82
N VAL A 159 -1.38 2.03 11.24
CA VAL A 159 -1.53 0.63 11.61
C VAL A 159 -1.06 0.48 13.05
N ARG A 160 -1.96 0.01 13.92
CA ARG A 160 -1.55 -0.46 15.24
C ARG A 160 -0.77 -1.74 14.99
N ALA A 161 0.55 -1.70 15.20
CA ALA A 161 1.27 -2.93 15.50
C ALA A 161 0.54 -3.52 16.71
N ASP A 162 0.11 -4.78 16.60
CA ASP A 162 -0.34 -5.51 17.76
C ASP A 162 0.91 -5.71 18.64
N VAL A 163 1.23 -4.68 19.43
CA VAL A 163 2.15 -4.81 20.53
C VAL A 163 1.45 -5.77 21.45
N GLY A 164 1.99 -6.99 21.54
CA GLY A 164 1.50 -8.03 22.42
C GLY A 164 1.05 -7.41 23.74
N ALA A 165 -0.26 -7.32 23.93
CA ALA A 165 -0.83 -7.02 25.22
C ALA A 165 -0.65 -8.28 26.05
N GLU A 166 0.52 -8.38 26.67
CA GLU A 166 0.71 -9.19 27.85
C GLU A 166 -0.28 -8.70 28.91
N VAL A 167 -1.27 -9.54 29.19
CA VAL A 167 -1.97 -9.59 30.47
C VAL A 167 -2.20 -11.07 30.80
N GLN A 168 -1.21 -11.60 31.53
CA GLN A 168 -1.34 -12.32 32.81
C GLN A 168 -2.27 -13.54 32.89
#